data_AF-A0AAD8EDG7-F1
#
_entry.id   AF-A0AAD8EDG7-F1
#
_cell.length_a   1.000
_cell.length_b   1.000
_cell.length_c   1.000
_cell.angle_alpha   90.00
_cell.angle_beta   90.00
_cell.angle_gamma   90.00
#
_symmetry.space_group_name_H-M   'P 1'
#
loop_
_entity.id
_entity.type
_entity.pdbx_description
1 polymer ?
#
loop_
_entity_poly.entity_id
_entity_poly.type
_entity_poly.pdbx_seq_one_letter_code
_entity_poly.pdbx_strand_id
1 'polypeptide(L)'
;IMSDDHLVQIRDLRDGNLSLVIQQARGEFQYIPLRVEKDTRDARNGVKRQLSRQKEVLDSSIWALDVVTRDLTYKIENARSQALQIVQGVSTIEQWRWFTGLGSALAVLLLWILLLSGITCGCCGSEERAAPTLLTSVVLMCLFSIILWAVALCALLVGGHGEVFVCRPLYDEPGYDALTRLVDRPGVLFQRGGGFFSNLLYGNSTMDVPLRDVLQKCQENGSTYSAFKLKQVFDVDVATNHRQWDMVHSELSRVKVNLSNMVLLTPELQHHLQELLWKRCPPPTRIQMTGQVTGKDLTSFADQMTSVANQITDWATLNRLENIISTTRNIMASHIQPLEQHKEDLVYQLTALEMQLAPLQRQVNQSLSHFKTIQYYINNQGENIASQKSQGYVSRLIGYMDQYRVHVLNKTQHQVAPCRPVWNLYHAMRLLLCRHIMDPLNGFWFATVLCLLLFLAATPPCLKLMDHYKYLKHNSSLLRSRSSESPSETLMIPEQGAPWSTPGAPENDG
;
A
#
# COMPACT_ATOMS: atom_id res chain seq x y z
N ILE A 1 -16.44 73.42 48.46
CA ILE A 1 -15.72 72.35 47.74
C ILE A 1 -16.06 70.96 48.32
N MET A 2 -16.08 70.77 49.65
CA MET A 2 -16.56 69.51 50.28
C MET A 2 -18.07 69.19 50.11
N SER A 3 -18.80 69.97 49.32
CA SER A 3 -20.25 69.84 49.13
C SER A 3 -20.61 69.77 47.65
N ASP A 4 -19.63 69.60 46.76
CA ASP A 4 -19.90 69.40 45.34
C ASP A 4 -20.23 67.91 45.11
N ASP A 5 -21.52 67.61 45.05
CA ASP A 5 -22.05 66.27 44.81
C ASP A 5 -21.48 65.63 43.54
N HIS A 6 -21.07 66.42 42.55
CA HIS A 6 -20.50 65.88 41.31
C HIS A 6 -19.08 65.33 41.52
N LEU A 7 -18.26 66.00 42.33
CA LEU A 7 -16.91 65.52 42.66
C LEU A 7 -16.96 64.29 43.57
N VAL A 8 -17.97 64.19 44.44
CA VAL A 8 -18.25 62.98 45.24
C VAL A 8 -18.67 61.83 44.32
N GLN A 9 -19.57 62.06 43.36
CA GLN A 9 -20.00 61.05 42.41
C GLN A 9 -18.86 60.53 41.50
N ILE A 10 -17.89 61.38 41.15
CA ILE A 10 -16.68 60.96 40.40
C ILE A 10 -15.73 60.14 41.28
N ARG A 11 -15.66 60.44 42.58
CA ARG A 11 -14.88 59.63 43.53
C ARG A 11 -15.46 58.23 43.68
N ASP A 12 -16.78 58.10 43.72
CA ASP A 12 -17.46 56.79 43.81
C ASP A 12 -17.26 55.94 42.54
N LEU A 13 -17.01 56.56 41.38
CA LEU A 13 -16.64 55.86 40.14
C LEU A 13 -15.24 55.22 40.19
N ARG A 14 -14.40 55.64 41.15
CA ARG A 14 -13.04 55.08 41.33
C ARG A 14 -13.06 53.71 42.00
N ASP A 15 -14.15 53.34 42.65
CA ASP A 15 -14.24 52.06 43.35
C ASP A 15 -14.31 50.90 42.36
N GLY A 16 -13.49 49.87 42.59
CA GLY A 16 -13.10 48.81 41.66
C GLY A 16 -14.21 47.90 41.09
N ASN A 17 -15.48 48.26 41.30
CA ASN A 17 -16.64 47.51 40.82
C ASN A 17 -16.69 47.42 39.30
N LEU A 18 -16.41 48.52 38.56
CA LEU A 18 -16.42 48.47 37.10
C LEU A 18 -15.31 47.55 36.55
N SER A 19 -14.10 47.66 37.10
CA SER A 19 -12.97 46.82 36.67
C SER A 19 -13.28 45.34 36.89
N LEU A 20 -13.86 45.01 38.05
CA LEU A 20 -14.30 43.64 38.38
C LEU A 20 -15.36 43.12 37.40
N VAL A 21 -16.40 43.91 37.11
CA VAL A 21 -17.48 43.51 36.20
C VAL A 21 -16.97 43.37 34.76
N ILE A 22 -16.05 44.24 34.31
CA ILE A 22 -15.39 44.10 33.00
C ILE A 22 -14.53 42.83 32.96
N GLN A 23 -13.80 42.52 34.03
CA GLN A 23 -13.03 41.27 34.12
C GLN A 23 -13.94 40.05 34.08
N GLN A 24 -15.12 40.10 34.71
CA GLN A 24 -16.10 39.03 34.65
C GLN A 24 -16.62 38.82 33.23
N ALA A 25 -17.00 39.89 32.52
CA ALA A 25 -17.41 39.80 31.11
C ALA A 25 -16.28 39.22 30.23
N ARG A 26 -15.03 39.65 30.44
CA ARG A 26 -13.87 39.06 29.76
C ARG A 26 -13.71 37.57 30.08
N GLY A 27 -13.91 37.18 31.33
CA GLY A 27 -13.91 35.79 31.79
C GLY A 27 -14.95 34.94 31.07
N GLU A 28 -16.20 35.42 30.97
CA GLU A 28 -17.27 34.75 30.23
C GLU A 28 -16.90 34.55 28.75
N PHE A 29 -16.34 35.56 28.08
CA PHE A 29 -15.86 35.42 26.71
C PHE A 29 -14.77 34.36 26.56
N GLN A 30 -13.78 34.38 27.46
CA GLN A 30 -12.67 33.42 27.46
C GLN A 30 -13.12 32.00 27.86
N TYR A 31 -14.28 31.86 28.50
CA TYR A 31 -14.85 30.57 28.91
C TYR A 31 -15.53 29.81 27.76
N ILE A 32 -15.85 30.46 26.63
CA ILE A 32 -16.54 29.82 25.49
C ILE A 32 -15.88 28.51 25.03
N PRO A 33 -14.54 28.43 24.81
CA PRO A 33 -13.92 27.18 24.38
C PRO A 33 -14.06 26.05 25.42
N LEU A 34 -13.93 26.39 26.71
CA LEU A 34 -14.09 25.44 27.80
C LEU A 34 -15.55 24.98 27.95
N ARG A 35 -16.51 25.88 27.73
CA ARG A 35 -17.94 25.56 27.64
C ARG A 35 -18.21 24.57 26.52
N VAL A 36 -17.70 24.84 25.30
CA VAL A 36 -17.82 23.93 24.14
C VAL A 36 -17.23 22.57 24.46
N GLU A 37 -16.06 22.52 25.09
CA GLU A 37 -15.44 21.26 25.49
C GLU A 37 -16.32 20.49 26.48
N LYS A 38 -16.86 21.17 27.49
CA LYS A 38 -17.71 20.59 28.54
C LYS A 38 -19.04 20.09 27.99
N ASP A 39 -19.75 20.93 27.23
CA ASP A 39 -21.06 20.62 26.66
C ASP A 39 -20.99 19.45 25.67
N THR A 40 -19.88 19.33 24.93
CA THR A 40 -19.67 18.23 23.97
C THR A 40 -19.00 16.99 24.59
N ARG A 41 -18.55 17.04 25.85
CA ARG A 41 -17.72 16.00 26.47
C ARG A 41 -18.38 14.64 26.46
N ASP A 42 -19.63 14.58 26.91
CA ASP A 42 -20.35 13.31 27.07
C ASP A 42 -20.69 12.69 25.72
N ALA A 43 -21.11 13.52 24.75
CA ALA A 43 -21.36 13.07 23.37
C ALA A 43 -20.08 12.56 22.72
N ARG A 44 -18.96 13.29 22.82
CA ARG A 44 -17.65 12.85 22.32
C ARG A 44 -17.19 11.52 22.95
N ASN A 45 -17.36 11.39 24.27
CA ASN A 45 -17.04 10.15 24.98
C ASN A 45 -18.00 9.01 24.60
N GLY A 46 -19.26 9.31 24.30
CA GLY A 46 -20.24 8.38 23.74
C GLY A 46 -19.80 7.85 22.38
N VAL A 47 -19.51 8.76 21.44
CA VAL A 47 -19.00 8.43 20.10
C VAL A 47 -17.73 7.58 20.21
N LYS A 48 -16.76 7.97 21.04
CA LYS A 48 -15.52 7.21 21.25
C LYS A 48 -15.81 5.78 21.73
N ARG A 49 -16.69 5.62 22.73
CA ARG A 49 -17.07 4.29 23.25
C ARG A 49 -17.75 3.43 22.20
N GLN A 50 -18.69 4.00 21.43
CA GLN A 50 -19.39 3.25 20.38
C GLN A 50 -18.43 2.84 19.25
N LEU A 51 -17.52 3.72 18.83
CA LEU A 51 -16.48 3.39 17.86
C LEU A 51 -15.52 2.31 18.37
N SER A 52 -15.12 2.37 19.65
CA SER A 52 -14.31 1.32 20.28
C SER A 52 -15.05 -0.03 20.28
N ARG A 53 -16.35 -0.04 20.56
CA ARG A 53 -17.17 -1.26 20.50
C ARG A 53 -17.28 -1.81 19.08
N GLN A 54 -17.47 -0.96 18.08
CA GLN A 54 -17.48 -1.39 16.67
C GLN A 54 -16.12 -1.96 16.25
N LYS A 55 -15.02 -1.38 16.75
CA LYS A 55 -13.68 -1.93 16.55
C LYS A 55 -13.57 -3.35 17.13
N GLU A 56 -14.02 -3.58 18.36
CA GLU A 56 -13.96 -4.92 18.99
C GLU A 56 -14.82 -5.96 18.25
N VAL A 57 -16.01 -5.56 17.77
CA VAL A 57 -16.87 -6.42 16.93
C VAL A 57 -16.17 -6.75 15.61
N LEU A 58 -15.49 -5.78 15.01
CA LEU A 58 -14.73 -5.99 13.78
C LEU A 58 -13.53 -6.92 14.01
N ASP A 59 -12.75 -6.69 15.06
CA ASP A 59 -11.57 -7.49 15.42
C ASP A 59 -11.97 -8.96 15.68
N SER A 60 -13.08 -9.20 16.38
CA SER A 60 -13.59 -10.57 16.61
C SER A 60 -14.10 -11.24 15.34
N SER A 61 -14.71 -10.49 14.41
CA SER A 61 -15.21 -11.04 13.14
C SER A 61 -14.08 -11.34 12.15
N ILE A 62 -12.98 -10.57 12.18
CA ILE A 62 -11.78 -10.80 11.38
C ILE A 62 -11.12 -12.14 11.73
N TRP A 63 -11.25 -12.62 12.97
CA TRP A 63 -10.66 -13.90 13.39
C TRP A 63 -11.11 -15.08 12.52
N ALA A 64 -12.36 -15.09 12.04
CA ALA A 64 -12.84 -16.12 11.12
C ALA A 64 -12.05 -16.12 9.79
N LEU A 65 -11.71 -14.94 9.30
CA LEU A 65 -10.89 -14.79 8.09
C LEU A 65 -9.45 -15.24 8.35
N ASP A 66 -8.87 -14.89 9.51
CA ASP A 66 -7.51 -15.30 9.91
C ASP A 66 -7.38 -16.82 10.03
N VAL A 67 -8.40 -17.51 10.57
CA VAL A 67 -8.42 -18.98 10.65
C VAL A 67 -8.39 -19.59 9.24
N VAL A 68 -9.24 -19.11 8.33
CA VAL A 68 -9.31 -19.64 6.95
C VAL A 68 -8.03 -19.34 6.16
N THR A 69 -7.47 -18.14 6.27
CA THR A 69 -6.23 -17.78 5.57
C THR A 69 -5.03 -18.53 6.12
N ARG A 70 -4.96 -18.76 7.44
CA ARG A 70 -3.89 -19.55 8.07
C ARG A 70 -3.97 -21.03 7.69
N ASP A 71 -5.18 -21.61 7.68
CA ASP A 71 -5.41 -22.98 7.21
C ASP A 71 -5.04 -23.13 5.73
N LEU A 72 -5.44 -22.17 4.88
CA LEU A 72 -5.05 -22.15 3.48
C LEU A 72 -3.53 -22.04 3.31
N THR A 73 -2.87 -21.17 4.07
CA THR A 73 -1.40 -21.01 4.03
C THR A 73 -0.70 -22.31 4.44
N TYR A 74 -1.18 -22.97 5.50
CA TYR A 74 -0.67 -24.26 5.93
C TYR A 74 -0.85 -25.34 4.84
N LYS A 75 -2.04 -25.42 4.24
CA LYS A 75 -2.33 -26.36 3.15
C LYS A 75 -1.48 -26.10 1.91
N ILE A 76 -1.23 -24.85 1.55
CA ILE A 76 -0.35 -24.47 0.43
C ILE A 76 1.10 -24.86 0.74
N GLU A 77 1.58 -24.59 1.95
CA GLU A 77 2.95 -24.95 2.34
C GLU A 77 3.13 -26.48 2.40
N ASN A 78 2.12 -27.21 2.87
CA ASN A 78 2.10 -28.66 2.81
C ASN A 78 2.04 -29.19 1.35
N ALA A 79 1.25 -28.57 0.48
CA ALA A 79 1.23 -28.93 -0.93
C ALA A 79 2.58 -28.66 -1.61
N ARG A 80 3.24 -27.56 -1.23
CA ARG A 80 4.59 -27.22 -1.69
C ARG A 80 5.62 -28.25 -1.21
N SER A 81 5.57 -28.65 0.06
CA SER A 81 6.49 -29.65 0.60
C SER A 81 6.29 -31.01 -0.08
N GLN A 82 5.04 -31.41 -0.33
CA GLN A 82 4.73 -32.62 -1.11
C GLN A 82 5.21 -32.50 -2.56
N ALA A 83 5.01 -31.35 -3.22
CA ALA A 83 5.52 -31.11 -4.56
C ALA A 83 7.06 -31.23 -4.61
N LEU A 84 7.77 -30.72 -3.60
CA LEU A 84 9.22 -30.86 -3.48
C LEU A 84 9.64 -32.32 -3.28
N GLN A 85 8.90 -33.10 -2.49
CA GLN A 85 9.14 -34.54 -2.35
C GLN A 85 8.93 -35.28 -3.68
N ILE A 86 7.90 -34.92 -4.45
CA ILE A 86 7.68 -35.48 -5.80
C ILE A 86 8.85 -35.13 -6.71
N VAL A 87 9.32 -33.87 -6.71
CA VAL A 87 10.50 -33.44 -7.48
C VAL A 87 11.74 -34.26 -7.10
N GLN A 88 11.95 -34.51 -5.80
CA GLN A 88 13.04 -35.38 -5.33
C GLN A 88 12.85 -36.82 -5.82
N GLY A 89 11.63 -37.35 -5.79
CA GLY A 89 11.32 -38.68 -6.35
C GLY A 89 11.55 -38.77 -7.86
N VAL A 90 11.23 -37.71 -8.60
CA VAL A 90 11.49 -37.60 -10.05
C VAL A 90 12.97 -37.73 -10.38
N SER A 91 13.90 -37.42 -9.46
CA SER A 91 15.33 -37.64 -9.69
C SER A 91 15.67 -39.11 -10.00
N THR A 92 14.96 -40.06 -9.39
CA THR A 92 15.15 -41.50 -9.66
C THR A 92 14.59 -41.90 -11.02
N ILE A 93 13.42 -41.39 -11.40
CA ILE A 93 12.82 -41.60 -12.72
C ILE A 93 13.71 -40.99 -13.80
N GLU A 94 14.28 -39.81 -13.53
CA GLU A 94 15.21 -39.12 -14.41
C GLU A 94 16.50 -39.93 -14.62
N GLN A 95 17.03 -40.58 -13.58
CA GLN A 95 18.16 -41.50 -13.72
C GLN A 95 17.81 -42.67 -14.66
N TRP A 96 16.68 -43.35 -14.44
CA TRP A 96 16.23 -44.44 -15.30
C TRP A 96 16.00 -43.99 -16.75
N ARG A 97 15.39 -42.81 -16.94
CA ARG A 97 15.20 -42.20 -18.25
C ARG A 97 16.55 -41.94 -18.93
N TRP A 98 17.52 -41.41 -18.20
CA TRP A 98 18.86 -41.13 -18.72
C TRP A 98 19.59 -42.41 -19.13
N PHE A 99 19.58 -43.46 -18.30
CA PHE A 99 20.19 -44.75 -18.66
C PHE A 99 19.52 -45.40 -19.87
N THR A 100 18.18 -45.34 -19.94
CA THR A 100 17.43 -45.88 -21.10
C THR A 100 17.76 -45.10 -22.37
N GLY A 101 17.82 -43.77 -22.29
CA GLY A 101 18.22 -42.90 -23.40
C GLY A 101 19.64 -43.18 -23.86
N LEU A 102 20.61 -43.24 -22.94
CA LEU A 102 22.01 -43.54 -23.27
C LEU A 102 22.16 -44.94 -23.88
N GLY A 103 21.52 -45.95 -23.30
CA GLY A 103 21.56 -47.33 -23.80
C GLY A 103 21.01 -47.44 -25.22
N SER A 104 19.88 -46.79 -25.50
CA SER A 104 19.30 -46.76 -26.85
C SER A 104 20.19 -46.01 -27.86
N ALA A 105 20.80 -44.88 -27.46
CA ALA A 105 21.72 -44.14 -28.32
C ALA A 105 23.00 -44.94 -28.63
N LEU A 106 23.57 -45.63 -27.64
CA LEU A 106 24.73 -46.51 -27.83
C LEU A 106 24.38 -47.71 -28.73
N ALA A 107 23.19 -48.30 -28.59
CA ALA A 107 22.73 -49.35 -29.49
C ALA A 107 22.63 -48.85 -30.93
N VAL A 108 22.00 -47.69 -31.16
CA VAL A 108 21.92 -47.05 -32.49
C VAL A 108 23.31 -46.77 -33.06
N LEU A 109 24.23 -46.22 -32.26
CA LEU A 109 25.62 -45.94 -32.67
C LEU A 109 26.36 -47.24 -33.05
N LEU A 110 26.25 -48.28 -32.25
CA LEU A 110 26.86 -49.59 -32.53
C LEU A 110 26.37 -50.15 -33.87
N LEU A 111 25.07 -50.10 -34.13
CA LEU A 111 24.48 -50.54 -35.40
C LEU A 111 25.03 -49.74 -36.58
N TRP A 112 25.15 -48.41 -36.44
CA TRP A 112 25.76 -47.56 -37.46
C TRP A 112 27.22 -47.90 -37.72
N ILE A 113 28.02 -48.14 -36.69
CA ILE A 113 29.44 -48.53 -36.84
C ILE A 113 29.56 -49.89 -37.55
N LEU A 114 28.72 -50.87 -37.20
CA LEU A 114 28.71 -52.18 -37.84
C LEU A 114 28.27 -52.11 -39.31
N LEU A 115 27.28 -51.27 -39.63
CA LEU A 115 26.89 -50.97 -41.00
C LEU A 115 28.03 -50.35 -41.82
N LEU A 116 28.65 -49.30 -41.29
CA LEU A 116 29.74 -48.57 -41.97
C LEU A 116 30.99 -49.45 -42.14
N SER A 117 31.33 -50.27 -41.15
CA SER A 117 32.45 -51.21 -41.26
C SER A 117 32.18 -52.31 -42.29
N GLY A 118 30.95 -52.83 -42.37
CA GLY A 118 30.54 -53.78 -43.41
C GLY A 118 30.70 -53.23 -44.83
N ILE A 119 30.30 -51.96 -45.04
CA ILE A 119 30.42 -51.28 -46.34
C ILE A 119 31.89 -50.98 -46.67
N THR A 120 32.66 -50.44 -45.72
CA THR A 120 34.07 -50.06 -45.97
C THR A 120 34.97 -51.28 -46.19
N CYS A 121 34.77 -52.40 -45.47
CA CYS A 121 35.50 -53.64 -45.72
C CYS A 121 35.29 -54.17 -47.14
N GLY A 122 34.08 -54.01 -47.70
CA GLY A 122 33.78 -54.38 -49.07
C GLY A 122 34.47 -53.48 -50.10
N CYS A 123 34.44 -52.15 -49.87
CA CYS A 123 35.11 -51.19 -50.76
C CYS A 123 36.65 -51.31 -50.74
N CYS A 124 37.26 -51.70 -49.61
CA CYS A 124 38.71 -51.88 -49.46
C CYS A 124 39.22 -53.25 -49.95
N GLY A 125 38.39 -54.06 -50.64
CA GLY A 125 38.80 -55.34 -51.21
C GLY A 125 38.94 -56.50 -50.21
N SER A 126 38.43 -56.35 -48.97
CA SER A 126 38.40 -57.42 -47.96
C SER A 126 37.08 -58.19 -48.03
N GLU A 127 36.77 -58.74 -49.21
CA GLU A 127 35.50 -59.43 -49.49
C GLU A 127 35.27 -60.64 -48.57
N GLU A 128 36.35 -61.29 -48.12
CA GLU A 128 36.30 -62.42 -47.18
C GLU A 128 35.68 -62.06 -45.84
N ARG A 129 35.85 -60.81 -45.40
CA ARG A 129 35.34 -60.28 -44.11
C ARG A 129 34.10 -59.40 -44.27
N ALA A 130 33.86 -58.83 -45.45
CA ALA A 130 32.73 -57.90 -45.70
C ALA A 130 31.34 -58.59 -45.64
N ALA A 131 31.19 -59.77 -46.25
CA ALA A 131 29.93 -60.52 -46.21
C ALA A 131 29.52 -60.97 -44.79
N PRO A 132 30.42 -61.57 -43.96
CA PRO A 132 30.04 -61.96 -42.59
C PRO A 132 29.83 -60.76 -41.65
N THR A 133 30.53 -59.63 -41.83
CA THR A 133 30.29 -58.42 -41.03
C THR A 133 28.94 -57.78 -41.36
N LEU A 134 28.55 -57.70 -42.64
CA LEU A 134 27.21 -57.25 -43.04
C LEU A 134 26.10 -58.19 -42.55
N LEU A 135 26.30 -59.50 -42.63
CA LEU A 135 25.32 -60.47 -42.09
C LEU A 135 25.15 -60.30 -40.57
N THR A 136 26.26 -60.17 -39.84
CA THR A 136 26.24 -59.94 -38.38
C THR A 136 25.55 -58.62 -38.05
N SER A 137 25.83 -57.56 -38.84
CA SER A 137 25.17 -56.26 -38.72
C SER A 137 23.66 -56.36 -38.92
N VAL A 138 23.19 -57.04 -39.97
CA VAL A 138 21.74 -57.22 -40.24
C VAL A 138 21.04 -58.03 -39.15
N VAL A 139 21.66 -59.10 -38.66
CA VAL A 139 21.11 -59.90 -37.55
C VAL A 139 21.00 -59.07 -36.27
N LEU A 140 22.07 -58.35 -35.90
CA LEU A 140 22.06 -57.47 -34.72
C LEU A 140 21.10 -56.30 -34.89
N MET A 141 21.01 -55.70 -36.08
CA MET A 141 20.02 -54.67 -36.38
C MET A 141 18.60 -55.19 -36.14
N CYS A 142 18.27 -56.40 -36.60
CA CYS A 142 16.96 -57.00 -36.36
C CYS A 142 16.70 -57.16 -34.85
N LEU A 143 17.63 -57.76 -34.10
CA LEU A 143 17.48 -57.99 -32.66
C LEU A 143 17.33 -56.69 -31.86
N PHE A 144 18.23 -55.72 -32.06
CA PHE A 144 18.17 -54.43 -31.37
C PHE A 144 16.97 -53.59 -31.84
N SER A 145 16.54 -53.71 -33.10
CA SER A 145 15.36 -52.98 -33.59
C SER A 145 14.08 -53.41 -32.88
N ILE A 146 13.91 -54.70 -32.54
CA ILE A 146 12.76 -55.19 -31.79
C ILE A 146 12.72 -54.54 -30.39
N ILE A 147 13.88 -54.49 -29.71
CA ILE A 147 13.99 -53.87 -28.38
C ILE A 147 13.74 -52.37 -28.47
N LEU A 148 14.33 -51.68 -29.44
CA LEU A 148 14.16 -50.24 -29.65
C LEU A 148 12.72 -49.88 -30.04
N TRP A 149 12.04 -50.71 -30.83
CA TRP A 149 10.60 -50.54 -31.14
C TRP A 149 9.75 -50.66 -29.88
N ALA A 150 10.01 -51.65 -29.02
CA ALA A 150 9.30 -51.81 -27.76
C ALA A 150 9.51 -50.60 -26.83
N VAL A 151 10.76 -50.13 -26.69
CA VAL A 151 11.11 -48.94 -25.89
C VAL A 151 10.43 -47.69 -26.46
N ALA A 152 10.49 -47.49 -27.77
CA ALA A 152 9.86 -46.35 -28.43
C ALA A 152 8.33 -46.36 -28.28
N LEU A 153 7.69 -47.53 -28.40
CA LEU A 153 6.25 -47.66 -28.20
C LEU A 153 5.84 -47.34 -26.76
N CYS A 154 6.56 -47.85 -25.76
CA CYS A 154 6.32 -47.51 -24.36
C CYS A 154 6.48 -46.00 -24.11
N ALA A 155 7.52 -45.39 -24.67
CA ALA A 155 7.76 -43.95 -24.56
C ALA A 155 6.68 -43.12 -25.27
N LEU A 156 6.18 -43.57 -26.43
CA LEU A 156 5.05 -42.96 -27.13
C LEU A 156 3.75 -43.06 -26.33
N LEU A 157 3.46 -44.23 -25.75
CA LEU A 157 2.25 -44.44 -24.95
C LEU A 157 2.24 -43.50 -23.74
N VAL A 158 3.37 -43.34 -23.05
CA VAL A 158 3.44 -42.45 -21.89
C VAL A 158 3.52 -40.98 -22.30
N GLY A 159 4.43 -40.62 -23.20
CA GLY A 159 4.67 -39.23 -23.59
C GLY A 159 3.56 -38.64 -24.46
N GLY A 160 3.07 -39.41 -25.44
CA GLY A 160 2.02 -38.98 -26.36
C GLY A 160 0.67 -38.82 -25.67
N HIS A 161 0.28 -39.79 -24.83
CA HIS A 161 -0.93 -39.64 -24.01
C HIS A 161 -0.75 -38.57 -22.93
N GLY A 162 0.43 -38.48 -22.30
CA GLY A 162 0.73 -37.43 -21.33
C GLY A 162 0.58 -36.03 -21.91
N GLU A 163 1.03 -35.81 -23.15
CA GLU A 163 0.86 -34.53 -23.83
C GLU A 163 -0.61 -34.15 -24.03
N VAL A 164 -1.42 -35.10 -24.52
CA VAL A 164 -2.83 -34.86 -24.84
C VAL A 164 -3.71 -34.76 -23.59
N PHE A 165 -3.52 -35.63 -22.61
CA PHE A 165 -4.42 -35.76 -21.44
C PHE A 165 -3.95 -34.96 -20.21
N VAL A 166 -2.68 -34.60 -20.12
CA VAL A 166 -2.14 -33.81 -19.00
C VAL A 166 -1.76 -32.41 -19.48
N CYS A 167 -0.87 -32.31 -20.46
CA CYS A 167 -0.26 -31.02 -20.79
C CYS A 167 -1.20 -30.05 -21.48
N ARG A 168 -1.97 -30.50 -22.48
CA ARG A 168 -2.97 -29.64 -23.14
C ARG A 168 -3.98 -29.06 -22.15
N PRO A 169 -4.63 -29.85 -21.25
CA PRO A 169 -5.49 -29.29 -20.20
C PRO A 169 -4.82 -28.29 -19.26
N LEU A 170 -3.55 -28.50 -18.90
CA LEU A 170 -2.83 -27.60 -17.99
C LEU A 170 -2.41 -26.27 -18.65
N TYR A 171 -2.24 -26.25 -19.97
CA TYR A 171 -1.87 -25.07 -20.77
C TYR A 171 -3.06 -24.39 -21.47
N ASP A 172 -4.30 -24.83 -21.22
CA ASP A 172 -5.54 -24.29 -21.78
C ASP A 172 -5.90 -22.92 -21.18
N GLU A 173 -4.98 -21.94 -21.28
CA GLU A 173 -5.19 -20.57 -20.81
C GLU A 173 -6.07 -19.77 -21.80
N PRO A 174 -7.10 -19.01 -21.33
CA PRO A 174 -7.59 -18.83 -19.96
C PRO A 174 -8.80 -19.72 -19.58
N GLY A 175 -9.18 -20.68 -20.45
CA GLY A 175 -10.44 -21.44 -20.33
C GLY A 175 -10.40 -22.55 -19.29
N TYR A 176 -9.30 -23.30 -19.22
CA TYR A 176 -9.10 -24.47 -18.35
C TYR A 176 -10.27 -25.45 -18.37
N ASP A 177 -10.94 -25.61 -19.51
CA ASP A 177 -12.26 -26.25 -19.60
C ASP A 177 -12.22 -27.71 -19.14
N ALA A 178 -11.16 -28.43 -19.56
CA ALA A 178 -10.94 -29.82 -19.17
C ALA A 178 -10.63 -29.97 -17.67
N LEU A 179 -9.87 -29.03 -17.10
CA LEU A 179 -9.46 -29.05 -15.70
C LEU A 179 -10.63 -28.69 -14.77
N THR A 180 -11.43 -27.69 -15.16
CA THR A 180 -12.67 -27.30 -14.49
C THR A 180 -13.70 -28.44 -14.52
N ARG A 181 -13.89 -29.14 -15.66
CA ARG A 181 -14.80 -30.32 -15.69
C ARG A 181 -14.35 -31.49 -14.82
N LEU A 182 -13.05 -31.61 -14.57
CA LEU A 182 -12.51 -32.67 -13.71
C LEU A 182 -12.71 -32.33 -12.23
N VAL A 183 -12.52 -31.07 -11.86
CA VAL A 183 -12.25 -30.63 -10.48
C VAL A 183 -13.34 -29.72 -9.88
N ASP A 184 -14.00 -28.91 -10.70
CA ASP A 184 -15.10 -28.02 -10.30
C ASP A 184 -16.45 -28.71 -10.42
N ARG A 185 -17.51 -28.18 -9.78
CA ARG A 185 -18.83 -28.82 -9.75
C ARG A 185 -19.58 -28.66 -11.10
N PRO A 186 -20.27 -29.69 -11.63
CA PRO A 186 -20.27 -31.11 -11.21
C PRO A 186 -19.06 -31.84 -11.79
N GLY A 187 -18.05 -32.06 -10.95
CA GLY A 187 -16.76 -32.59 -11.37
C GLY A 187 -16.75 -34.09 -11.38
N VAL A 188 -15.98 -34.67 -12.30
CA VAL A 188 -15.81 -36.14 -12.39
C VAL A 188 -15.12 -36.69 -11.14
N LEU A 189 -14.14 -35.96 -10.57
CA LEU A 189 -13.39 -36.40 -9.40
C LEU A 189 -14.13 -36.13 -8.07
N PHE A 190 -14.85 -35.02 -7.99
CA PHE A 190 -15.52 -34.54 -6.78
C PHE A 190 -17.05 -34.59 -6.93
N GLN A 191 -17.58 -35.80 -7.16
CA GLN A 191 -19.01 -36.02 -7.41
C GLN A 191 -19.89 -35.76 -6.17
N ARG A 192 -19.36 -35.99 -4.97
CA ARG A 192 -20.05 -35.74 -3.68
C ARG A 192 -19.25 -34.72 -2.90
N GLY A 193 -19.62 -33.44 -3.04
CA GLY A 193 -19.20 -32.40 -2.10
C GLY A 193 -18.78 -31.02 -2.62
N GLY A 194 -19.12 -30.64 -3.86
CA GLY A 194 -18.65 -29.36 -4.41
C GLY A 194 -17.24 -29.45 -4.99
N GLY A 195 -16.76 -28.38 -5.64
CA GLY A 195 -15.46 -28.36 -6.32
C GLY A 195 -14.26 -28.48 -5.36
N PHE A 196 -13.05 -28.67 -5.90
CA PHE A 196 -11.82 -28.83 -5.09
C PHE A 196 -11.57 -27.67 -4.13
N PHE A 197 -11.53 -26.42 -4.62
CA PHE A 197 -11.26 -25.27 -3.76
C PHE A 197 -12.40 -25.02 -2.78
N SER A 198 -13.65 -25.29 -3.17
CA SER A 198 -14.80 -25.24 -2.28
C SER A 198 -14.67 -26.21 -1.10
N ASN A 199 -14.25 -27.45 -1.36
CA ASN A 199 -14.00 -28.44 -0.32
C ASN A 199 -12.79 -28.09 0.55
N LEU A 200 -11.73 -27.59 -0.10
CA LEU A 200 -10.50 -27.21 0.57
C LEU A 200 -10.74 -26.10 1.61
N LEU A 201 -11.61 -25.14 1.31
CA LEU A 201 -11.85 -23.95 2.14
C LEU A 201 -13.07 -24.07 3.05
N TYR A 202 -14.17 -24.61 2.54
CA TYR A 202 -15.48 -24.51 3.20
C TYR A 202 -16.04 -25.84 3.70
N GLY A 203 -15.34 -26.95 3.48
CA GLY A 203 -15.71 -28.27 4.02
C GLY A 203 -17.14 -28.70 3.64
N ASN A 204 -17.34 -29.11 2.39
CA ASN A 204 -18.60 -29.71 1.90
C ASN A 204 -19.80 -28.72 1.83
N SER A 205 -19.52 -27.44 1.59
CA SER A 205 -20.56 -26.42 1.40
C SER A 205 -21.08 -26.37 -0.03
N THR A 206 -22.25 -25.74 -0.22
CA THR A 206 -22.83 -25.49 -1.55
C THR A 206 -22.11 -24.39 -2.35
N MET A 207 -21.08 -23.77 -1.77
CA MET A 207 -20.42 -22.60 -2.36
C MET A 207 -19.41 -23.02 -3.42
N ASP A 208 -19.45 -22.35 -4.57
CA ASP A 208 -18.64 -22.72 -5.73
C ASP A 208 -17.49 -21.73 -5.96
N VAL A 209 -16.27 -22.25 -5.81
CA VAL A 209 -15.02 -21.55 -6.10
C VAL A 209 -14.38 -22.25 -7.29
N PRO A 210 -14.67 -21.81 -8.52
CA PRO A 210 -14.18 -22.48 -9.70
C PRO A 210 -12.66 -22.27 -9.83
N LEU A 211 -11.97 -23.34 -10.21
CA LEU A 211 -10.53 -23.38 -10.42
C LEU A 211 -10.06 -22.28 -11.37
N ARG A 212 -10.81 -22.06 -12.46
CA ARG A 212 -10.53 -21.02 -13.46
C ARG A 212 -10.41 -19.63 -12.84
N ASP A 213 -11.38 -19.23 -12.01
CA ASP A 213 -11.38 -17.90 -11.39
C ASP A 213 -10.17 -17.73 -10.45
N VAL A 214 -9.83 -18.78 -9.70
CA VAL A 214 -8.68 -18.77 -8.80
C VAL A 214 -7.40 -18.63 -9.58
N LEU A 215 -7.18 -19.46 -10.61
CA LEU A 215 -5.96 -19.43 -11.42
C LEU A 215 -5.79 -18.09 -12.13
N GLN A 216 -6.84 -17.56 -12.76
CA GLN A 216 -6.78 -16.28 -13.48
C GLN A 216 -6.48 -15.12 -12.52
N LYS A 217 -7.23 -15.01 -11.42
CA LYS A 217 -7.03 -13.92 -10.44
C LYS A 217 -5.66 -14.01 -9.75
N CYS A 218 -5.17 -15.22 -9.48
CA CYS A 218 -3.85 -15.39 -8.87
C CYS A 218 -2.69 -15.20 -9.86
N GLN A 219 -2.90 -15.49 -11.15
CA GLN A 219 -1.98 -15.11 -12.22
C GLN A 219 -1.82 -13.59 -12.28
N GLU A 220 -2.90 -12.83 -12.13
CA GLU A 220 -2.89 -11.35 -12.10
C GLU A 220 -2.43 -10.75 -10.74
N ASN A 221 -1.93 -11.58 -9.82
CA ASN A 221 -1.51 -11.15 -8.47
C ASN A 221 -2.65 -10.50 -7.65
N GLY A 222 -3.88 -10.96 -7.84
CA GLY A 222 -5.05 -10.53 -7.08
C GLY A 222 -5.02 -10.96 -5.60
N SER A 223 -5.94 -10.41 -4.82
CA SER A 223 -6.11 -10.77 -3.41
C SER A 223 -6.71 -12.16 -3.23
N THR A 224 -6.31 -12.82 -2.14
CA THR A 224 -6.92 -14.07 -1.68
C THR A 224 -8.42 -13.89 -1.41
N TYR A 225 -8.83 -12.72 -0.89
CA TYR A 225 -10.23 -12.40 -0.62
C TYR A 225 -11.11 -12.45 -1.88
N SER A 226 -10.64 -11.88 -2.99
CA SER A 226 -11.35 -11.90 -4.27
C SER A 226 -11.23 -13.25 -5.00
N ALA A 227 -10.06 -13.89 -4.95
CA ALA A 227 -9.80 -15.14 -5.65
C ALA A 227 -10.63 -16.31 -5.08
N PHE A 228 -10.70 -16.42 -3.76
CA PHE A 228 -11.39 -17.51 -3.07
C PHE A 228 -12.81 -17.18 -2.62
N LYS A 229 -13.33 -16.02 -3.04
CA LYS A 229 -14.69 -15.55 -2.71
C LYS A 229 -14.98 -15.48 -1.20
N LEU A 230 -13.99 -15.04 -0.40
CA LEU A 230 -14.07 -15.00 1.08
C LEU A 230 -15.12 -14.03 1.64
N LYS A 231 -15.76 -13.21 0.79
CA LYS A 231 -16.92 -12.37 1.14
C LYS A 231 -18.02 -13.15 1.84
N GLN A 232 -18.19 -14.44 1.52
CA GLN A 232 -19.20 -15.28 2.15
C GLN A 232 -18.86 -15.74 3.57
N VAL A 233 -17.57 -15.75 3.93
CA VAL A 233 -17.12 -15.99 5.32
C VAL A 233 -17.25 -14.72 6.13
N PHE A 234 -16.75 -13.62 5.57
CA PHE A 234 -16.75 -12.33 6.21
C PHE A 234 -16.94 -11.24 5.18
N ASP A 235 -18.10 -10.58 5.21
CA ASP A 235 -18.41 -9.49 4.29
C ASP A 235 -17.86 -8.17 4.83
N VAL A 236 -16.67 -7.81 4.35
CA VAL A 236 -16.02 -6.54 4.67
C VAL A 236 -16.90 -5.33 4.27
N ASP A 237 -17.71 -5.45 3.22
CA ASP A 237 -18.58 -4.37 2.76
C ASP A 237 -19.75 -4.14 3.72
N VAL A 238 -20.29 -5.18 4.35
CA VAL A 238 -21.30 -5.01 5.39
C VAL A 238 -20.64 -4.53 6.69
N ALA A 239 -19.54 -5.18 7.10
CA ALA A 239 -18.88 -4.90 8.39
C ALA A 239 -18.35 -3.47 8.51
N THR A 240 -17.86 -2.87 7.42
CA THR A 240 -17.36 -1.49 7.40
C THR A 240 -18.44 -0.45 7.10
N ASN A 241 -19.72 -0.84 7.03
CA ASN A 241 -20.80 0.07 6.65
C ASN A 241 -21.23 0.91 7.84
N HIS A 242 -20.54 2.03 8.05
CA HIS A 242 -20.82 2.91 9.16
C HIS A 242 -22.27 3.43 9.19
N ARG A 243 -22.97 3.48 8.03
CA ARG A 243 -24.38 3.89 7.95
C ARG A 243 -25.32 2.97 8.72
N GLN A 244 -24.91 1.72 8.98
CA GLN A 244 -25.66 0.76 9.80
C GLN A 244 -25.32 0.87 11.30
N TRP A 245 -24.40 1.75 11.69
CA TRP A 245 -24.01 1.95 13.09
C TRP A 245 -24.92 2.99 13.75
N ASP A 246 -26.18 2.60 13.98
CA ASP A 246 -27.22 3.48 14.54
C ASP A 246 -26.79 4.12 15.87
N MET A 247 -26.13 3.35 16.74
CA MET A 247 -25.64 3.85 18.04
C MET A 247 -24.56 4.93 17.89
N VAL A 248 -23.72 4.85 16.86
CA VAL A 248 -22.69 5.88 16.58
C VAL A 248 -23.38 7.15 16.08
N HIS A 249 -24.34 7.01 15.16
CA HIS A 249 -25.12 8.14 14.63
C HIS A 249 -25.96 8.82 15.71
N SER A 250 -26.54 8.03 16.62
CA SER A 250 -27.25 8.53 17.80
C SER A 250 -26.35 9.39 18.68
N GLU A 251 -25.13 8.94 18.99
CA GLU A 251 -24.18 9.74 19.80
C GLU A 251 -23.66 10.97 19.05
N LEU A 252 -23.46 10.89 17.74
CA LEU A 252 -23.08 12.05 16.90
C LEU A 252 -24.18 13.13 16.90
N SER A 253 -25.45 12.74 16.88
CA SER A 253 -26.59 13.68 16.92
C SER A 253 -26.70 14.46 18.24
N ARG A 254 -26.06 13.94 19.31
CA ARG A 254 -26.01 14.57 20.64
C ARG A 254 -24.91 15.63 20.74
N VAL A 255 -24.03 15.76 19.75
CA VAL A 255 -22.99 16.81 19.73
C VAL A 255 -23.67 18.16 19.47
N LYS A 256 -24.08 18.81 20.55
CA LYS A 256 -24.73 20.12 20.55
C LYS A 256 -24.01 21.04 21.53
N VAL A 257 -23.92 22.32 21.17
CA VAL A 257 -23.38 23.37 22.01
C VAL A 257 -24.49 24.39 22.17
N ASN A 258 -24.80 24.76 23.41
CA ASN A 258 -25.82 25.77 23.68
C ASN A 258 -25.14 27.07 24.11
N LEU A 259 -25.26 28.10 23.27
CA LEU A 259 -24.72 29.44 23.55
C LEU A 259 -25.81 30.44 23.98
N SER A 260 -27.08 30.05 24.00
CA SER A 260 -28.21 30.96 24.24
C SER A 260 -28.23 31.59 25.63
N ASN A 261 -27.65 30.92 26.63
CA ASN A 261 -27.62 31.41 28.01
C ASN A 261 -26.41 32.33 28.31
N MET A 262 -25.63 32.68 27.29
CA MET A 262 -24.42 33.48 27.47
C MET A 262 -24.76 34.98 27.53
N VAL A 263 -24.45 35.60 28.67
CA VAL A 263 -24.67 37.04 28.89
C VAL A 263 -23.32 37.72 29.12
N LEU A 264 -22.88 38.49 28.13
CA LEU A 264 -21.64 39.26 28.18
C LEU A 264 -21.89 40.68 28.69
N LEU A 265 -23.02 41.29 28.30
CA LEU A 265 -23.49 42.57 28.81
C LEU A 265 -24.50 42.31 29.92
N THR A 266 -24.02 42.21 31.17
CA THR A 266 -24.92 42.10 32.32
C THR A 266 -25.66 43.42 32.55
N PRO A 267 -26.86 43.39 33.17
CA PRO A 267 -27.56 44.62 33.55
C PRO A 267 -26.70 45.54 34.43
N GLU A 268 -25.88 44.94 35.30
CA GLU A 268 -24.93 45.65 36.15
C GLU A 268 -23.82 46.33 35.35
N LEU A 269 -23.20 45.65 34.37
CA LEU A 269 -22.21 46.26 33.48
C LEU A 269 -22.82 47.41 32.68
N GLN A 270 -24.03 47.19 32.15
CA GLN A 270 -24.75 48.22 31.41
C GLN A 270 -25.00 49.46 32.27
N HIS A 271 -25.45 49.28 33.51
CA HIS A 271 -25.70 50.37 34.45
C HIS A 271 -24.42 51.16 34.78
N HIS A 272 -23.32 50.48 35.10
CA HIS A 272 -22.06 51.15 35.42
C HIS A 272 -21.47 51.91 34.23
N LEU A 273 -21.52 51.34 33.02
CA LEU A 273 -21.12 52.05 31.80
C LEU A 273 -22.02 53.26 31.51
N GLN A 274 -23.30 53.15 31.86
CA GLN A 274 -24.26 54.24 31.73
C GLN A 274 -24.02 55.36 32.74
N GLU A 275 -23.74 55.05 34.02
CA GLU A 275 -23.38 56.06 35.01
C GLU A 275 -22.17 56.90 34.60
N LEU A 276 -21.15 56.28 33.99
CA LEU A 276 -19.98 56.98 33.46
C LEU A 276 -20.31 57.99 32.35
N LEU A 277 -21.42 57.80 31.64
CA LEU A 277 -21.87 58.72 30.61
C LEU A 277 -22.63 59.92 31.21
N TRP A 278 -23.40 59.71 32.29
CA TRP A 278 -24.24 60.74 32.90
C TRP A 278 -23.55 61.57 33.99
N LYS A 279 -22.58 61.00 34.71
CA LYS A 279 -21.81 61.71 35.75
C LYS A 279 -20.80 62.67 35.11
N ARG A 280 -21.23 63.92 34.91
CA ARG A 280 -20.42 65.02 34.35
C ARG A 280 -19.83 65.85 35.50
N CYS A 281 -18.55 66.24 35.39
CA CYS A 281 -18.07 67.40 36.14
C CYS A 281 -18.61 68.64 35.41
N PRO A 282 -19.46 69.46 36.04
CA PRO A 282 -20.05 70.57 35.32
C PRO A 282 -18.98 71.68 35.15
N PRO A 283 -19.03 72.47 34.06
CA PRO A 283 -18.17 73.65 33.88
C PRO A 283 -18.36 74.85 34.85
N PRO A 284 -19.46 75.02 35.63
CA PRO A 284 -19.65 76.20 36.47
C PRO A 284 -18.70 76.22 37.68
N THR A 285 -18.18 75.09 38.15
CA THR A 285 -17.18 75.07 39.23
C THR A 285 -15.87 75.73 38.81
N ARG A 286 -15.41 75.48 37.57
CA ARG A 286 -14.22 76.16 37.01
C ARG A 286 -14.45 77.66 36.86
N ILE A 287 -15.59 78.05 36.31
CA ILE A 287 -15.94 79.46 36.06
C ILE A 287 -16.07 80.25 37.37
N GLN A 288 -16.67 79.64 38.40
CA GLN A 288 -16.78 80.24 39.74
C GLN A 288 -15.41 80.39 40.43
N MET A 289 -14.43 79.55 40.10
CA MET A 289 -13.09 79.58 40.67
C MET A 289 -12.11 80.49 39.91
N THR A 290 -12.52 81.17 38.84
CA THR A 290 -11.62 82.01 38.02
C THR A 290 -11.46 83.45 38.57
N GLY A 291 -12.33 83.91 39.49
CA GLY A 291 -12.26 85.25 40.11
C GLY A 291 -11.21 85.39 41.21
N GLN A 292 -10.88 86.63 41.62
CA GLN A 292 -9.95 86.89 42.75
C GLN A 292 -10.48 86.24 44.04
N VAL A 293 -9.59 85.68 44.87
CA VAL A 293 -9.91 85.08 46.17
C VAL A 293 -10.55 86.12 47.10
N THR A 294 -10.13 87.38 46.98
CA THR A 294 -10.74 88.52 47.64
C THR A 294 -11.64 89.27 46.67
N GLY A 295 -12.81 89.72 47.12
CA GLY A 295 -13.71 90.55 46.29
C GLY A 295 -13.15 91.94 45.95
N LYS A 296 -11.95 92.27 46.42
CA LYS A 296 -11.22 93.54 46.21
C LYS A 296 -9.72 93.28 46.17
N ASP A 297 -8.98 94.13 45.46
CA ASP A 297 -7.51 94.08 45.41
C ASP A 297 -6.91 94.68 46.69
N LEU A 298 -6.56 93.80 47.64
CA LEU A 298 -5.94 94.21 48.89
C LEU A 298 -4.49 94.71 48.71
N THR A 299 -3.85 94.40 47.59
CA THR A 299 -2.52 94.94 47.23
C THR A 299 -2.65 96.43 46.93
N SER A 300 -3.55 96.77 46.01
CA SER A 300 -3.83 98.17 45.67
C SER A 300 -4.33 98.95 46.89
N PHE A 301 -5.14 98.33 47.76
CA PHE A 301 -5.59 98.95 49.00
C PHE A 301 -4.44 99.23 49.98
N ALA A 302 -3.52 98.28 50.19
CA ALA A 302 -2.35 98.47 51.04
C ALA A 302 -1.39 99.54 50.48
N ASP A 303 -1.24 99.62 49.17
CA ASP A 303 -0.39 100.61 48.50
C ASP A 303 -1.00 102.02 48.56
N GLN A 304 -2.33 102.14 48.39
CA GLN A 304 -3.06 103.39 48.61
C GLN A 304 -2.96 103.86 50.06
N MET A 305 -3.13 102.95 51.04
CA MET A 305 -2.92 103.27 52.45
C MET A 305 -1.49 103.73 52.74
N THR A 306 -0.49 103.12 52.10
CA THR A 306 0.91 103.54 52.20
C THR A 306 1.10 104.95 51.63
N SER A 307 0.49 105.27 50.49
CA SER A 307 0.53 106.61 49.89
C SER A 307 -0.11 107.68 50.77
N VAL A 308 -1.22 107.34 51.44
CA VAL A 308 -1.90 108.21 52.42
C VAL A 308 -1.05 108.38 53.68
N ALA A 309 -0.45 107.30 54.19
CA ALA A 309 0.44 107.34 55.36
C ALA A 309 1.61 108.32 55.15
N ASN A 310 2.21 108.33 53.95
CA ASN A 310 3.32 109.24 53.61
C ASN A 310 2.97 110.74 53.64
N GLN A 311 1.68 111.09 53.69
CA GLN A 311 1.19 112.49 53.70
C GLN A 311 0.70 112.94 55.09
N ILE A 312 0.68 112.04 56.08
CA ILE A 312 0.22 112.33 57.45
C ILE A 312 1.40 112.78 58.31
N THR A 313 1.23 113.90 59.01
CA THR A 313 2.25 114.46 59.93
C THR A 313 2.01 114.08 61.40
N ASP A 314 0.80 113.63 61.76
CA ASP A 314 0.48 113.15 63.11
C ASP A 314 1.01 111.73 63.35
N TRP A 315 1.97 111.61 64.25
CA TRP A 315 2.68 110.35 64.52
C TRP A 315 1.77 109.25 65.09
N ALA A 316 0.78 109.61 65.92
CA ALA A 316 -0.11 108.62 66.54
C ALA A 316 -1.05 107.97 65.50
N THR A 317 -1.56 108.75 64.55
CA THR A 317 -2.36 108.26 63.42
C THR A 317 -1.50 107.49 62.42
N LEU A 318 -0.28 107.96 62.14
CA LEU A 318 0.67 107.29 61.25
C LEU A 318 1.02 105.88 61.75
N ASN A 319 1.42 105.72 63.01
CA ASN A 319 1.81 104.42 63.58
C ASN A 319 0.63 103.42 63.59
N ARG A 320 -0.60 103.89 63.82
CA ARG A 320 -1.81 103.06 63.71
C ARG A 320 -2.05 102.60 62.27
N LEU A 321 -1.89 103.51 61.30
CA LEU A 321 -2.07 103.20 59.88
C LEU A 321 -0.98 102.26 59.37
N GLU A 322 0.29 102.45 59.77
CA GLU A 322 1.40 101.55 59.47
C GLU A 322 1.17 100.14 60.01
N ASN A 323 0.60 100.00 61.21
CA ASN A 323 0.26 98.70 61.77
C ASN A 323 -0.87 98.00 60.99
N ILE A 324 -1.85 98.76 60.47
CA ILE A 324 -2.90 98.21 59.58
C ILE A 324 -2.29 97.79 58.24
N ILE A 325 -1.40 98.59 57.66
CA ILE A 325 -0.69 98.26 56.40
C ILE A 325 0.16 97.00 56.58
N SER A 326 0.94 96.89 57.66
CA SER A 326 1.79 95.73 57.95
C SER A 326 0.96 94.46 58.18
N THR A 327 -0.14 94.57 58.94
CA THR A 327 -1.09 93.47 59.16
C THR A 327 -1.74 93.03 57.84
N THR A 328 -2.13 93.98 56.98
CA THR A 328 -2.73 93.69 55.66
C THR A 328 -1.73 92.98 54.74
N ARG A 329 -0.47 93.45 54.69
CA ARG A 329 0.60 92.78 53.93
C ARG A 329 0.92 91.40 54.48
N ASN A 330 0.93 91.23 55.80
CA ASN A 330 1.13 89.93 56.42
C ASN A 330 0.00 88.96 56.08
N ILE A 331 -1.27 89.37 56.16
CA ILE A 331 -2.42 88.54 55.75
C ILE A 331 -2.32 88.17 54.26
N MET A 332 -1.92 89.11 53.42
CA MET A 332 -1.76 88.87 51.98
C MET A 332 -0.68 87.82 51.68
N ALA A 333 0.51 87.95 52.29
CA ALA A 333 1.62 87.03 52.09
C ALA A 333 1.39 85.66 52.75
N SER A 334 0.77 85.61 53.93
CA SER A 334 0.62 84.38 54.71
C SER A 334 -0.65 83.58 54.41
N HIS A 335 -1.72 84.23 53.92
CA HIS A 335 -3.02 83.57 53.71
C HIS A 335 -3.53 83.69 52.27
N ILE A 336 -3.48 84.88 51.66
CA ILE A 336 -4.12 85.11 50.36
C ILE A 336 -3.28 84.54 49.22
N GLN A 337 -1.97 84.81 49.19
CA GLN A 337 -1.08 84.31 48.15
C GLN A 337 -1.02 82.77 48.12
N PRO A 338 -0.91 82.05 49.25
CA PRO A 338 -1.06 80.59 49.26
C PRO A 338 -2.42 80.12 48.76
N LEU A 339 -3.52 80.82 49.09
CA LEU A 339 -4.87 80.44 48.67
C LEU A 339 -5.08 80.66 47.16
N GLU A 340 -4.53 81.72 46.57
CA GLU A 340 -4.50 81.93 45.12
C GLU A 340 -3.69 80.82 44.42
N GLN A 341 -2.54 80.43 44.97
CA GLN A 341 -1.75 79.33 44.41
C GLN A 341 -2.51 77.99 44.43
N HIS A 342 -3.20 77.67 45.53
CA HIS A 342 -4.04 76.46 45.59
C HIS A 342 -5.24 76.54 44.65
N LYS A 343 -5.79 77.74 44.41
CA LYS A 343 -6.88 77.96 43.45
C LYS A 343 -6.39 77.71 42.02
N GLU A 344 -5.23 78.24 41.65
CA GLU A 344 -4.63 78.03 40.33
C GLU A 344 -4.36 76.54 40.07
N ASP A 345 -3.81 75.82 41.05
CA ASP A 345 -3.62 74.37 40.96
C ASP A 345 -4.96 73.63 40.80
N LEU A 346 -5.98 73.99 41.59
CA LEU A 346 -7.31 73.38 41.47
C LEU A 346 -7.94 73.62 40.08
N VAL A 347 -7.82 74.83 39.53
CA VAL A 347 -8.29 75.17 38.18
C VAL A 347 -7.54 74.36 37.13
N TYR A 348 -6.23 74.19 37.28
CA TYR A 348 -5.42 73.34 36.40
C TYR A 348 -5.88 71.88 36.45
N GLN A 349 -6.05 71.30 37.64
CA GLN A 349 -6.53 69.91 37.82
C GLN A 349 -7.93 69.70 37.25
N LEU A 350 -8.85 70.65 37.44
CA LEU A 350 -10.19 70.61 36.86
C LEU A 350 -10.14 70.64 35.32
N THR A 351 -9.28 71.49 34.75
CA THR A 351 -9.11 71.59 33.29
C THR A 351 -8.53 70.30 32.71
N ALA A 352 -7.53 69.71 33.38
CA ALA A 352 -6.97 68.42 32.98
C ALA A 352 -8.01 67.29 33.02
N LEU A 353 -8.85 67.25 34.06
CA LEU A 353 -9.95 66.29 34.19
C LEU A 353 -10.98 66.47 33.06
N GLU A 354 -11.39 67.71 32.76
CA GLU A 354 -12.33 68.01 31.67
C GLU A 354 -11.80 67.54 30.30
N MET A 355 -10.50 67.75 30.02
CA MET A 355 -9.87 67.29 28.78
C MET A 355 -9.85 65.76 28.65
N GLN A 356 -9.78 65.02 29.76
CA GLN A 356 -9.81 63.55 29.75
C GLN A 356 -11.24 62.98 29.72
N LEU A 357 -12.22 63.71 30.26
CA LEU A 357 -13.60 63.23 30.38
C LEU A 357 -14.29 63.04 29.02
N ALA A 358 -14.12 63.97 28.09
CA ALA A 358 -14.77 63.89 26.77
C ALA A 358 -14.27 62.69 25.92
N PRO A 359 -12.96 62.40 25.81
CA PRO A 359 -12.45 61.17 25.20
C PRO A 359 -12.95 59.90 25.90
N LEU A 360 -12.96 59.87 27.23
CA LEU A 360 -13.44 58.72 28.01
C LEU A 360 -14.90 58.42 27.69
N GLN A 361 -15.78 59.44 27.67
CA GLN A 361 -17.19 59.28 27.33
C GLN A 361 -17.38 58.69 25.92
N ARG A 362 -16.61 59.16 24.94
CA ARG A 362 -16.65 58.60 23.59
C ARG A 362 -16.28 57.11 23.60
N GLN A 363 -15.23 56.73 24.33
CA GLN A 363 -14.81 55.32 24.46
C GLN A 363 -15.85 54.46 25.19
N VAL A 364 -16.47 54.96 26.26
CA VAL A 364 -17.52 54.26 27.01
C VAL A 364 -18.74 54.04 26.12
N ASN A 365 -19.17 55.05 25.38
CA ASN A 365 -20.32 54.94 24.47
C ASN A 365 -20.05 53.94 23.33
N GLN A 366 -18.84 53.98 22.74
CA GLN A 366 -18.41 52.99 21.75
C GLN A 366 -18.40 51.57 22.35
N SER A 367 -17.82 51.40 23.54
CA SER A 367 -17.76 50.10 24.22
C SER A 367 -19.14 49.55 24.51
N LEU A 368 -20.06 50.37 25.02
CA LEU A 368 -21.45 49.99 25.27
C LEU A 368 -22.16 49.55 23.98
N SER A 369 -21.96 50.28 22.87
CA SER A 369 -22.48 49.90 21.55
C SER A 369 -21.93 48.55 21.07
N HIS A 370 -20.62 48.32 21.22
CA HIS A 370 -20.00 47.04 20.88
C HIS A 370 -20.54 45.89 21.74
N PHE A 371 -20.68 46.08 23.06
CA PHE A 371 -21.26 45.07 23.94
C PHE A 371 -22.71 44.71 23.55
N LYS A 372 -23.54 45.71 23.23
CA LYS A 372 -24.91 45.48 22.73
C LYS A 372 -24.90 44.69 21.44
N THR A 373 -24.00 45.01 20.52
CA THR A 373 -23.85 44.31 19.24
C THR A 373 -23.42 42.86 19.45
N ILE A 374 -22.44 42.61 20.32
CA ILE A 374 -21.97 41.26 20.66
C ILE A 374 -23.11 40.46 21.28
N GLN A 375 -23.84 41.03 22.26
CA GLN A 375 -24.96 40.34 22.90
C GLN A 375 -26.07 40.03 21.90
N TYR A 376 -26.40 40.96 21.00
CA TYR A 376 -27.35 40.73 19.91
C TYR A 376 -26.90 39.59 18.99
N TYR A 377 -25.61 39.55 18.63
CA TYR A 377 -25.07 38.50 17.78
C TYR A 377 -25.09 37.13 18.47
N ILE A 378 -24.75 37.06 19.76
CA ILE A 378 -24.86 35.83 20.57
C ILE A 378 -26.31 35.34 20.60
N ASN A 379 -27.25 36.23 20.91
CA ASN A 379 -28.67 35.86 21.06
C ASN A 379 -29.31 35.39 19.74
N ASN A 380 -28.93 35.99 18.61
CA ASN A 380 -29.59 35.73 17.33
C ASN A 380 -28.83 34.78 16.39
N GLN A 381 -27.50 34.74 16.49
CA GLN A 381 -26.64 33.95 15.59
C GLN A 381 -25.82 32.89 16.33
N GLY A 382 -25.69 32.99 17.66
CA GLY A 382 -24.86 32.06 18.46
C GLY A 382 -25.25 30.60 18.26
N GLU A 383 -26.55 30.28 18.34
CA GLU A 383 -27.05 28.91 18.17
C GLU A 383 -26.85 28.39 16.73
N ASN A 384 -27.06 29.25 15.72
CA ASN A 384 -26.84 28.89 14.32
C ASN A 384 -25.36 28.57 14.05
N ILE A 385 -24.44 29.39 14.58
CA ILE A 385 -23.00 29.18 14.43
C ILE A 385 -22.56 27.92 15.19
N ALA A 386 -23.04 27.74 16.43
CA ALA A 386 -22.77 26.55 17.23
C ALA A 386 -23.24 25.28 16.51
N SER A 387 -24.47 25.28 15.99
CA SER A 387 -25.05 24.19 15.21
C SER A 387 -24.24 23.91 13.94
N GLN A 388 -23.91 24.93 13.15
CA GLN A 388 -23.09 24.76 11.93
C GLN A 388 -21.70 24.19 12.23
N LYS A 389 -21.03 24.66 13.29
CA LYS A 389 -19.72 24.15 13.69
C LYS A 389 -19.81 22.72 14.22
N SER A 390 -20.83 22.38 15.01
CA SER A 390 -21.11 21.01 15.44
C SER A 390 -21.39 20.07 14.27
N GLN A 391 -22.20 20.50 13.30
CA GLN A 391 -22.48 19.73 12.08
C GLN A 391 -21.21 19.53 11.25
N GLY A 392 -20.37 20.54 11.11
CA GLY A 392 -19.07 20.43 10.44
C GLY A 392 -18.15 19.42 11.13
N TYR A 393 -18.12 19.39 12.46
CA TYR A 393 -17.38 18.39 13.23
C TYR A 393 -17.93 16.97 13.01
N VAL A 394 -19.25 16.78 13.09
CA VAL A 394 -19.91 15.49 12.85
C VAL A 394 -19.67 14.99 11.43
N SER A 395 -19.84 15.87 10.43
CA SER A 395 -19.58 15.56 9.03
C SER A 395 -18.13 15.14 8.78
N ARG A 396 -17.17 15.79 9.44
CA ARG A 396 -15.76 15.39 9.38
C ARG A 396 -15.53 13.99 9.96
N LEU A 397 -16.16 13.65 11.08
CA LEU A 397 -16.07 12.30 11.66
C LEU A 397 -16.68 11.24 10.75
N ILE A 398 -17.83 11.52 10.15
CA ILE A 398 -18.46 10.65 9.14
C ILE A 398 -17.52 10.46 7.94
N GLY A 399 -16.93 11.55 7.45
CA GLY A 399 -15.95 11.51 6.37
C GLY A 399 -14.72 10.63 6.69
N TYR A 400 -14.27 10.58 7.94
CA TYR A 400 -13.21 9.64 8.34
C TYR A 400 -13.67 8.18 8.31
N MET A 401 -14.91 7.89 8.70
CA MET A 401 -15.48 6.54 8.59
C MET A 401 -15.66 6.11 7.12
N ASP A 402 -16.08 7.02 6.25
CA ASP A 402 -16.14 6.79 4.80
C ASP A 402 -14.76 6.50 4.20
N GLN A 403 -13.75 7.32 4.52
CA GLN A 403 -12.38 7.11 4.07
C GLN A 403 -11.84 5.75 4.54
N TYR A 404 -12.10 5.38 5.80
CA TYR A 404 -11.74 4.08 6.34
C TYR A 404 -12.40 2.94 5.56
N ARG A 405 -13.72 3.01 5.31
CA ARG A 405 -14.45 2.02 4.52
C ARG A 405 -13.83 1.85 3.13
N VAL A 406 -13.65 2.95 2.40
CA VAL A 406 -13.08 2.92 1.03
C VAL A 406 -11.67 2.34 1.04
N HIS A 407 -10.84 2.74 2.02
CA HIS A 407 -9.50 2.21 2.17
C HIS A 407 -9.49 0.70 2.41
N VAL A 408 -10.29 0.21 3.36
CA VAL A 408 -10.36 -1.21 3.69
C VAL A 408 -10.91 -2.04 2.53
N LEU A 409 -11.97 -1.60 1.85
CA LEU A 409 -12.52 -2.30 0.69
C LEU A 409 -11.50 -2.41 -0.45
N ASN A 410 -10.83 -1.31 -0.77
CA ASN A 410 -9.83 -1.31 -1.83
C ASN A 410 -8.65 -2.24 -1.49
N LYS A 411 -8.10 -2.11 -0.27
CA LYS A 411 -6.97 -2.93 0.20
C LYS A 411 -7.33 -4.41 0.25
N THR A 412 -8.47 -4.77 0.84
CA THR A 412 -8.90 -6.17 0.94
C THR A 412 -9.16 -6.82 -0.42
N GLN A 413 -9.74 -6.07 -1.37
CA GLN A 413 -10.02 -6.60 -2.71
C GLN A 413 -8.78 -6.72 -3.60
N HIS A 414 -7.76 -5.87 -3.43
CA HIS A 414 -6.67 -5.78 -4.41
C HIS A 414 -5.27 -6.06 -3.87
N GLN A 415 -5.00 -5.87 -2.57
CA GLN A 415 -3.63 -5.78 -2.06
C GLN A 415 -3.34 -6.66 -0.82
N VAL A 416 -4.35 -6.97 -0.02
CA VAL A 416 -4.17 -7.80 1.18
C VAL A 416 -4.10 -9.27 0.80
N ALA A 417 -3.06 -9.97 1.29
CA ALA A 417 -2.80 -11.39 1.08
C ALA A 417 -2.83 -11.77 -0.42
N PRO A 418 -1.80 -11.44 -1.20
CA PRO A 418 -1.75 -11.80 -2.62
C PRO A 418 -1.79 -13.32 -2.80
N CYS A 419 -2.57 -13.80 -3.78
CA CYS A 419 -2.72 -15.24 -4.02
C CYS A 419 -1.75 -15.78 -5.09
N ARG A 420 -0.79 -14.97 -5.54
CA ARG A 420 0.26 -15.35 -6.50
C ARG A 420 1.04 -16.63 -6.14
N PRO A 421 1.31 -16.97 -4.87
CA PRO A 421 1.96 -18.24 -4.53
C PRO A 421 1.21 -19.48 -5.05
N VAL A 422 -0.13 -19.43 -5.10
CA VAL A 422 -0.97 -20.52 -5.63
C VAL A 422 -0.72 -20.69 -7.13
N TRP A 423 -0.71 -19.58 -7.87
CA TRP A 423 -0.38 -19.58 -9.30
C TRP A 423 1.05 -20.09 -9.56
N ASN A 424 2.02 -19.63 -8.78
CA ASN A 424 3.41 -20.05 -8.93
C ASN A 424 3.58 -21.56 -8.71
N LEU A 425 2.88 -22.14 -7.72
CA LEU A 425 2.89 -23.58 -7.49
C LEU A 425 2.28 -24.33 -8.67
N TYR A 426 1.12 -23.90 -9.15
CA TYR A 426 0.47 -24.47 -10.34
C TYR A 426 1.39 -24.41 -11.57
N HIS A 427 1.94 -23.23 -11.85
CA HIS A 427 2.81 -22.99 -12.99
C HIS A 427 4.10 -23.83 -12.92
N ALA A 428 4.71 -23.96 -11.75
CA ALA A 428 5.90 -24.79 -11.54
C ALA A 428 5.60 -26.28 -11.79
N MET A 429 4.49 -26.79 -11.25
CA MET A 429 4.08 -28.19 -11.47
C MET A 429 3.77 -28.46 -12.94
N ARG A 430 3.08 -27.53 -13.61
CA ARG A 430 2.83 -27.60 -15.05
C ARG A 430 4.13 -27.66 -15.85
N LEU A 431 5.08 -26.78 -15.55
CA LEU A 431 6.36 -26.72 -16.26
C LEU A 431 7.15 -28.02 -16.06
N LEU A 432 7.20 -28.54 -14.83
CA LEU A 432 7.87 -29.79 -14.49
C LEU A 432 7.28 -30.97 -15.28
N LEU A 433 5.96 -31.16 -15.21
CA LEU A 433 5.30 -32.30 -15.85
C LEU A 433 5.44 -32.23 -17.38
N CYS A 434 5.24 -31.06 -17.98
CA CYS A 434 5.17 -30.96 -19.42
C CYS A 434 6.52 -30.75 -20.08
N ARG A 435 7.27 -29.74 -19.65
CA ARG A 435 8.54 -29.37 -20.29
C ARG A 435 9.71 -30.26 -19.88
N HIS A 436 9.72 -30.76 -18.65
CA HIS A 436 10.84 -31.56 -18.14
C HIS A 436 10.61 -33.07 -18.23
N ILE A 437 9.36 -33.53 -18.30
CA ILE A 437 9.05 -34.97 -18.34
C ILE A 437 8.45 -35.38 -19.69
N MET A 438 7.33 -34.77 -20.12
CA MET A 438 6.64 -35.19 -21.35
C MET A 438 7.38 -34.80 -22.64
N ASP A 439 7.84 -33.56 -22.77
CA ASP A 439 8.55 -33.06 -23.96
C ASP A 439 9.79 -33.92 -24.31
N PRO A 440 10.72 -34.21 -23.38
CA PRO A 440 11.88 -35.05 -23.67
C PRO A 440 11.50 -36.49 -24.04
N LEU A 441 10.46 -37.04 -23.41
CA LEU A 441 9.98 -38.38 -23.74
C LEU A 441 9.38 -38.43 -25.15
N ASN A 442 8.69 -37.37 -25.54
CA ASN A 442 8.15 -37.19 -26.88
C ASN A 442 9.25 -37.03 -27.94
N GLY A 443 10.24 -36.20 -27.67
CA GLY A 443 11.42 -36.09 -28.53
C GLY A 443 12.18 -37.41 -28.67
N PHE A 444 12.29 -38.17 -27.57
CA PHE A 444 12.98 -39.45 -27.53
C PHE A 444 12.33 -40.49 -28.44
N TRP A 445 11.04 -40.82 -28.23
CA TRP A 445 10.40 -41.85 -29.05
C TRP A 445 10.36 -41.46 -30.53
N PHE A 446 10.15 -40.17 -30.83
CA PHE A 446 10.12 -39.67 -32.21
C PHE A 446 11.46 -39.88 -32.90
N ALA A 447 12.57 -39.50 -32.24
CA ALA A 447 13.92 -39.71 -32.76
C ALA A 447 14.25 -41.21 -32.91
N THR A 448 13.89 -42.05 -31.94
CA THR A 448 14.13 -43.49 -32.01
C THR A 448 13.36 -44.13 -33.17
N VAL A 449 12.08 -43.76 -33.37
CA VAL A 449 11.28 -44.24 -34.51
C VAL A 449 11.90 -43.81 -35.85
N LEU A 450 12.37 -42.57 -35.97
CA LEU A 450 13.08 -42.12 -37.17
C LEU A 450 14.34 -42.95 -37.45
N CYS A 451 15.15 -43.24 -36.45
CA CYS A 451 16.31 -44.13 -36.60
C CYS A 451 15.89 -45.55 -37.04
N LEU A 452 14.81 -46.09 -36.48
CA LEU A 452 14.30 -47.41 -36.84
C LEU A 452 13.78 -47.47 -38.28
N LEU A 453 13.12 -46.41 -38.75
CA LEU A 453 12.69 -46.30 -40.14
C LEU A 453 13.89 -46.24 -41.10
N LEU A 454 14.96 -45.53 -40.74
CA LEU A 454 16.20 -45.51 -41.52
C LEU A 454 16.86 -46.90 -41.58
N PHE A 455 16.91 -47.63 -40.47
CA PHE A 455 17.43 -49.00 -40.46
C PHE A 455 16.58 -49.94 -41.31
N LEU A 456 15.25 -49.80 -41.25
CA LEU A 456 14.34 -50.57 -42.11
C LEU A 456 14.59 -50.30 -43.59
N ALA A 457 14.77 -49.02 -43.96
CA ALA A 457 15.10 -48.63 -45.34
C ALA A 457 16.50 -49.07 -45.79
N ALA A 458 17.48 -49.13 -44.88
CA ALA A 458 18.84 -49.57 -45.17
C ALA A 458 18.98 -51.10 -45.31
N THR A 459 18.05 -51.89 -44.76
CA THR A 459 18.15 -53.35 -44.72
C THR A 459 18.15 -54.00 -46.12
N PRO A 460 17.24 -53.68 -47.08
CA PRO A 460 17.25 -54.30 -48.41
C PRO A 460 18.54 -54.02 -49.22
N PRO A 461 19.07 -52.78 -49.28
CA PRO A 461 20.38 -52.51 -49.87
C PRO A 461 21.50 -53.32 -49.24
N CYS A 462 21.55 -53.46 -47.90
CA CYS A 462 22.56 -54.25 -47.21
C CYS A 462 22.50 -55.75 -47.59
N LEU A 463 21.30 -56.33 -47.72
CA LEU A 463 21.13 -57.72 -48.14
C LEU A 463 21.60 -57.94 -49.59
N LYS A 464 21.25 -57.02 -50.50
CA LYS A 464 21.74 -57.07 -51.90
C LYS A 464 23.26 -56.92 -52.00
N LEU A 465 23.84 -56.03 -51.20
CA LEU A 465 25.28 -55.81 -51.15
C LEU A 465 26.01 -57.05 -50.59
N MET A 466 25.43 -57.72 -49.59
CA MET A 466 25.94 -58.99 -49.07
C MET A 466 25.96 -60.09 -50.14
N ASP A 467 24.89 -60.25 -50.91
CA ASP A 467 24.84 -61.23 -52.01
C ASP A 467 25.92 -60.94 -53.07
N HIS A 468 26.13 -59.65 -53.38
CA HIS A 468 27.19 -59.22 -54.29
C HIS A 468 28.60 -59.56 -53.77
N TYR A 469 28.88 -59.30 -52.49
CA TYR A 469 30.18 -59.66 -51.88
C TYR A 469 30.42 -61.17 -51.81
N LYS A 470 29.37 -61.98 -51.59
CA LYS A 470 29.46 -63.45 -51.67
C LYS A 470 29.79 -63.92 -53.09
N TYR A 471 29.16 -63.32 -54.09
CA TYR A 471 29.44 -63.62 -55.50
C TYR A 471 30.89 -63.28 -55.88
N LEU A 472 31.37 -62.09 -55.50
CA LEU A 472 32.76 -61.67 -55.74
C LEU A 472 33.77 -62.59 -55.05
N LYS A 473 33.53 -62.98 -53.80
CA LYS A 473 34.35 -63.97 -53.07
C LYS A 473 34.42 -65.32 -53.79
N HIS A 474 33.29 -65.81 -54.29
CA HIS A 474 33.27 -67.08 -55.01
C HIS A 474 34.09 -67.01 -56.31
N ASN A 475 33.92 -65.94 -57.09
CA ASN A 475 34.69 -65.72 -58.31
C ASN A 475 36.20 -65.53 -58.05
N SER A 476 36.58 -64.77 -57.02
CA SER A 476 37.99 -64.60 -56.65
C SER A 476 38.62 -65.90 -56.15
N SER A 477 37.87 -66.75 -55.43
CA SER A 477 38.34 -68.09 -55.05
C SER A 477 38.55 -69.03 -56.25
N LEU A 478 37.67 -68.98 -57.27
CA LEU A 478 37.81 -69.76 -58.50
C LEU A 478 38.99 -69.31 -59.37
N LEU A 479 39.24 -68.00 -59.43
CA LEU A 479 40.42 -67.44 -60.11
C LEU A 479 41.73 -67.84 -59.39
N ARG A 480 41.71 -67.87 -58.05
CA ARG A 480 42.87 -68.28 -57.24
C ARG A 480 43.14 -69.78 -57.33
N SER A 481 42.11 -70.64 -57.34
CA SER A 481 42.28 -72.09 -57.54
C SER A 481 42.80 -72.44 -58.94
N ARG A 482 42.33 -71.71 -59.97
CA ARG A 482 42.82 -71.87 -61.35
C ARG A 482 44.26 -71.37 -61.54
N SER A 483 44.73 -70.48 -60.67
CA SER A 483 46.15 -70.05 -60.64
C SER A 483 47.07 -70.97 -59.84
N SER A 484 46.52 -71.83 -58.95
CA SER A 484 47.29 -72.82 -58.18
C SER A 484 47.43 -74.18 -58.87
N GLU A 485 46.64 -74.47 -59.92
CA GLU A 485 46.86 -75.60 -60.83
C GLU A 485 47.86 -75.21 -61.94
N SER A 486 49.13 -75.03 -61.57
CA SER A 486 50.27 -75.08 -62.48
C SER A 486 51.15 -76.25 -62.06
N PRO A 487 51.43 -77.25 -62.91
CA PRO A 487 52.15 -78.45 -62.49
C PRO A 487 53.66 -78.16 -62.35
N SER A 488 54.19 -78.35 -61.15
CA SER A 488 55.62 -78.53 -60.90
C SER A 488 55.95 -80.03 -60.85
N GLU A 489 56.80 -80.44 -61.80
CA GLU A 489 57.67 -81.62 -61.93
C GLU A 489 57.59 -82.78 -60.90
N THR A 490 57.46 -84.03 -61.40
CA THR A 490 58.53 -85.08 -61.51
C THR A 490 57.93 -86.49 -61.42
N LEU A 491 58.12 -87.36 -62.43
CA LEU A 491 58.48 -88.79 -62.22
C LEU A 491 58.92 -89.52 -63.51
N MET A 492 59.91 -90.38 -63.31
CA MET A 492 60.90 -90.98 -64.21
C MET A 492 60.60 -92.44 -64.63
N ILE A 493 60.97 -92.82 -65.88
CA ILE A 493 61.69 -94.07 -66.34
C ILE A 493 60.92 -95.44 -66.38
N PRO A 494 61.26 -96.51 -67.19
CA PRO A 494 62.31 -96.75 -68.24
C PRO A 494 61.87 -97.39 -69.61
N GLU A 495 62.87 -97.44 -70.51
CA GLU A 495 63.18 -98.21 -71.75
C GLU A 495 62.55 -99.59 -72.07
N GLN A 496 62.42 -99.94 -73.37
CA GLN A 496 63.38 -100.79 -74.14
C GLN A 496 62.87 -101.14 -75.56
N GLY A 497 63.76 -101.03 -76.57
CA GLY A 497 63.56 -101.60 -77.91
C GLY A 497 64.41 -100.98 -79.03
N ALA A 498 65.71 -101.30 -79.08
CA ALA A 498 66.59 -101.15 -80.27
C ALA A 498 66.33 -102.33 -81.26
N PRO A 499 66.73 -102.35 -82.56
CA PRO A 499 68.05 -101.92 -83.09
C PRO A 499 68.14 -101.26 -84.51
N TRP A 500 69.15 -100.38 -84.63
CA TRP A 500 70.13 -100.13 -85.73
C TRP A 500 69.72 -100.11 -87.22
N SER A 501 69.95 -98.98 -87.91
CA SER A 501 71.09 -98.74 -88.85
C SER A 501 70.91 -97.48 -89.73
N THR A 502 71.99 -96.71 -89.89
CA THR A 502 72.19 -95.58 -90.82
C THR A 502 72.61 -96.09 -92.21
N PRO A 503 72.33 -95.38 -93.31
CA PRO A 503 73.23 -94.36 -93.89
C PRO A 503 72.42 -93.15 -94.43
N GLY A 504 72.93 -91.98 -94.82
CA GLY A 504 74.22 -91.50 -95.32
C GLY A 504 73.86 -90.33 -96.27
N ALA A 505 74.69 -89.27 -96.29
CA ALA A 505 74.51 -88.05 -97.10
C ALA A 505 74.47 -88.32 -98.63
N PRO A 506 74.10 -87.32 -99.46
CA PRO A 506 75.06 -86.30 -99.95
C PRO A 506 74.38 -84.92 -100.09
N GLU A 507 74.92 -83.78 -100.52
CA GLU A 507 76.21 -83.25 -100.96
C GLU A 507 76.05 -81.72 -100.98
N ASN A 508 77.15 -80.99 -100.87
CA ASN A 508 77.27 -79.61 -101.33
C ASN A 508 77.35 -79.57 -102.86
N ASP A 509 76.80 -78.53 -103.51
CA ASP A 509 77.56 -77.49 -104.22
C ASP A 509 76.65 -76.62 -105.13
N GLY A 510 76.96 -75.32 -105.14
CA GLY A 510 76.32 -74.29 -105.96
C GLY A 510 76.54 -72.90 -105.39
#